data_AF-A0A7C5T0F7-F1
#
_entry.id   AF-A0A7C5T0F7-F1
#
_cell.length_a   1.000
_cell.length_b   1.000
_cell.length_c   1.000
_cell.angle_alpha   90.00
_cell.angle_beta   90.00
_cell.angle_gamma   90.00
#
_symmetry.space_group_name_H-M   'P 1'
#
loop_
_entity.id
_entity.type
_entity.pdbx_description
1 polymer ?
#
loop_
_entity_poly.entity_id
_entity_poly.type
_entity_poly.pdbx_seq_one_letter_code
_entity_poly.pdbx_strand_id
1 'polypeptide(L)' 'MASGKTSRIPEFYKKPIEERRRMVAEFAGLTEEEVKLIGNFGNLDPEI' A
#
# COMPACT_ATOMS: atom_id res chain seq x y z
N MET A 1 -19.99 5.30 -17.86
CA MET A 1 -18.81 5.77 -17.10
C MET A 1 -18.70 4.94 -15.84
N ALA A 2 -17.74 4.03 -15.73
CA ALA A 2 -17.57 3.24 -14.50
C ALA A 2 -17.03 4.15 -13.39
N SER A 3 -17.91 4.66 -12.54
CA SER A 3 -17.56 5.43 -11.32
C SER A 3 -17.17 4.47 -10.18
N GLY A 4 -16.24 3.55 -10.46
CA GLY A 4 -15.76 2.54 -9.52
C GLY A 4 -14.30 2.76 -9.18
N LYS A 5 -13.89 2.39 -7.95
CA LYS A 5 -12.48 2.32 -7.56
C LYS A 5 -11.71 1.50 -8.61
N THR A 6 -10.67 2.10 -9.20
CA THR A 6 -9.79 1.42 -10.15
C THR A 6 -8.43 1.21 -9.50
N SER A 7 -7.81 0.06 -9.74
CA SER A 7 -6.44 -0.26 -9.31
C SER A 7 -5.36 0.48 -10.12
N ARG A 8 -5.75 1.29 -11.10
CA ARG A 8 -4.82 2.04 -11.95
C ARG A 8 -4.43 3.35 -11.29
N ILE A 9 -3.17 3.44 -10.88
CA ILE A 9 -2.56 4.66 -10.33
C ILE A 9 -1.48 5.13 -11.33
N PRO A 10 -1.71 6.22 -12.09
CA PRO A 10 -0.74 6.74 -13.03
C PRO A 10 0.60 7.07 -12.33
N GLU A 11 1.69 6.76 -13.01
CA GLU A 11 3.05 7.12 -12.58
C GLU A 11 3.46 6.63 -11.18
N PHE A 12 2.74 5.64 -10.63
CA PHE A 12 2.97 5.11 -9.28
C PHE A 12 4.44 4.73 -9.03
N TYR A 13 5.07 4.09 -10.01
CA TYR A 13 6.47 3.67 -9.93
C TYR A 13 7.49 4.82 -9.87
N LYS A 14 7.11 6.05 -10.25
CA LYS A 14 7.99 7.23 -10.19
C LYS A 14 8.04 7.85 -8.79
N LYS A 15 7.12 7.46 -7.89
CA LYS A 15 6.98 8.05 -6.56
C LYS A 15 7.92 7.40 -5.53
N PRO A 16 8.39 8.15 -4.52
CA PRO A 16 9.09 7.58 -3.37
C PRO A 16 8.29 6.45 -2.70
N ILE A 17 8.98 5.49 -2.10
CA ILE A 17 8.34 4.33 -1.46
C ILE A 17 7.31 4.72 -0.40
N GLU A 18 7.59 5.77 0.37
CA GLU A 18 6.69 6.29 1.41
C GLU A 18 5.39 6.85 0.82
N GLU A 19 5.48 7.57 -0.30
CA GLU A 19 4.31 8.11 -0.99
C GLU A 19 3.49 6.98 -1.62
N ARG A 20 4.16 5.99 -2.23
CA ARG A 20 3.51 4.78 -2.74
C ARG A 20 2.73 4.05 -1.63
N ARG A 21 3.34 3.86 -0.46
CA ARG A 21 2.71 3.22 0.70
C ARG A 21 1.48 3.99 1.17
N ARG A 22 1.58 5.32 1.29
CA ARG A 22 0.46 6.19 1.69
C ARG A 22 -0.72 6.09 0.72
N MET A 23 -0.46 6.13 -0.59
CA MET A 23 -1.51 6.02 -1.61
C MET A 23 -2.27 4.68 -1.53
N VAL A 24 -1.54 3.57 -1.34
CA VAL A 24 -2.14 2.24 -1.19
C VAL A 24 -2.97 2.16 0.10
N ALA A 25 -2.45 2.70 1.19
CA ALA A 25 -3.14 2.72 2.49
C ALA A 25 -4.48 3.44 2.39
N GLU A 26 -4.50 4.64 1.80
CA GLU A 26 -5.72 5.43 1.62
C GLU A 26 -6.73 4.73 0.67
N PHE A 27 -6.24 4.16 -0.43
CA PHE A 27 -7.08 3.48 -1.41
C PHE A 27 -7.80 2.24 -0.83
N ALA A 28 -7.03 1.42 -0.10
CA ALA A 28 -7.48 0.17 0.49
C ALA A 28 -8.14 0.35 1.87
N GLY A 29 -8.00 1.52 2.50
CA GLY A 29 -8.52 1.77 3.86
C GLY A 29 -7.76 1.01 4.94
N LEU A 30 -6.43 0.92 4.79
CA LEU A 30 -5.58 0.20 5.75
C LEU A 30 -5.51 0.93 7.09
N THR A 31 -5.41 0.14 8.15
CA THR A 31 -5.13 0.60 9.50
C THR A 31 -3.66 1.03 9.65
N GLU A 32 -3.36 1.80 10.69
CA GLU A 32 -1.98 2.19 11.00
C GLU A 32 -1.06 0.99 11.24
N GLU A 33 -1.60 -0.10 11.80
CA GLU A 33 -0.87 -1.34 12.05
C GLU A 33 -0.49 -2.04 10.75
N GLU A 34 -1.43 -2.19 9.81
CA GLU A 34 -1.17 -2.75 8.48
C GLU A 34 -0.17 -1.90 7.69
N VAL A 35 -0.24 -0.57 7.80
CA VAL A 35 0.74 0.33 7.15
C VAL A 35 2.14 0.16 7.73
N LYS A 36 2.28 -0.06 9.04
CA LYS A 36 3.57 -0.40 9.65
C LYS A 36 4.04 -1.77 9.20
N LEU A 37 3.14 -2.75 9.12
CA LEU A 37 3.45 -4.11 8.71
C LEU A 37 4.06 -4.16 7.29
N ILE A 38 3.48 -3.46 6.32
CA ILE A 38 4.01 -3.46 4.94
C ILE A 38 5.33 -2.69 4.79
N GLY A 39 5.72 -1.88 5.79
CA GLY A 39 6.97 -1.12 5.79
C GLY A 39 8.16 -1.85 6.43
N ASN A 40 7.91 -2.90 7.20
CA ASN A 40 8.97 -3.63 7.91
C ASN A 40 9.51 -4.80 7.08
N PHE A 41 10.82 -4.97 7.08
CA PHE A 41 11.49 -6.11 6.45
C PHE A 41 11.46 -7.32 7.39
N GLY A 42 11.28 -8.52 6.84
CA GLY A 42 11.32 -9.77 7.63
C GLY A 42 10.07 -10.04 8.47
N ASN A 43 8.92 -9.51 8.05
CA ASN A 43 7.65 -9.64 8.81
C ASN A 43 6.96 -11.02 8.73
N LEU A 44 7.46 -11.92 7.88
CA LEU A 44 6.96 -13.30 7.85
C LEU A 44 7.76 -14.11 8.85
N ASP A 45 7.07 -14.60 9.89
CA ASP A 45 7.66 -15.52 10.86
C ASP A 45 8.03 -16.84 10.16
N PRO A 46 9.28 -17.31 10.31
CA PRO A 46 9.75 -18.55 9.68
C PRO A 46 9.03 -19.82 10.15
N GLU A 47 8.26 -19.76 11.24
CA GLU A 47 7.53 -20.89 11.80
C GLU A 47 6.05 -20.99 11.35
N ILE A 48 5.60 -20.11 10.45
CA ILE A 48 4.24 -20.14 9.85
C ILE A 48 4.19 -21.04 8.62
#